data_AF-A0A7S2IFW4-F1
#
_entry.id   AF-A0A7S2IFW4-F1
#
_cell.length_a   1.000
_cell.length_b   1.000
_cell.length_c   1.000
_cell.angle_alpha   90.00
_cell.angle_beta   90.00
_cell.angle_gamma   90.00
#
_symmetry.space_group_name_H-M   'P 1'
#
loop_
_entity.id
_entity.type
_entity.pdbx_description
1 polymer ?
#
loop_
_entity_poly.entity_id
_entity_poly.type
_entity_poly.pdbx_seq_one_letter_code
_entity_poly.pdbx_strand_id
1 'polypeptide(L)'
;MASALKSQGGEAWFIEISRDYEKRRNALRDLSRQPSHGDDDTVPSAAFTSFRTAASTLRSAIAMRSGRSPGRKLTEGGAEWPAEGAGAEDEATDEIPTDELFSTMQGQWVEVECLLRCQLRSPEALAEARQRVSSSLEFDVLLGQRAASSGVLKGAIFQGLLAFADGRSESTAESVGIEMSDGDWEELSGSADTLRKLVRIKVQDDNDLKAANSALSSCDEFFRNLELYSTREKIEEITVLSKLEEAF
;
A
#
# COMPACT_ATOMS: atom_id res chain seq x y z
N MET A 1 13.60 -43.81 -12.86
CA MET A 1 13.97 -42.64 -13.67
C MET A 1 13.05 -41.49 -13.30
N ALA A 2 13.33 -40.81 -12.20
CA ALA A 2 12.55 -39.69 -11.70
C ALA A 2 13.11 -38.38 -12.28
N SER A 3 12.22 -37.60 -12.87
CA SER A 3 12.50 -36.35 -13.58
C SER A 3 12.93 -35.25 -12.60
N ALA A 4 14.17 -34.80 -12.74
CA ALA A 4 14.65 -33.55 -12.14
C ALA A 4 14.29 -32.39 -13.08
N LEU A 5 13.11 -31.81 -12.89
CA LEU A 5 12.72 -30.57 -13.56
C LEU A 5 13.18 -29.37 -12.72
N LYS A 6 14.11 -28.65 -13.33
CA LYS A 6 14.89 -27.50 -12.84
C LYS A 6 13.99 -26.33 -12.40
N SER A 7 14.23 -25.80 -11.21
CA SER A 7 13.66 -24.55 -10.69
C SER A 7 14.40 -23.28 -11.16
N GLN A 8 14.93 -23.27 -12.39
CA GLN A 8 15.79 -22.16 -12.87
C GLN A 8 15.03 -20.98 -13.50
N GLY A 9 13.69 -21.03 -13.60
CA GLY A 9 12.90 -19.96 -14.24
C GLY A 9 12.65 -18.73 -13.36
N GLY A 10 12.65 -18.86 -12.04
CA GLY A 10 12.27 -17.79 -11.12
C GLY A 10 13.34 -16.71 -10.92
N GLU A 11 14.61 -17.10 -10.83
CA GLU A 11 15.72 -16.17 -10.54
C GLU A 11 16.05 -15.27 -11.74
N ALA A 12 15.96 -15.79 -12.96
CA ALA A 12 16.22 -15.00 -14.17
C ALA A 12 15.18 -13.88 -14.36
N TRP A 13 13.91 -14.16 -14.08
CA TRP A 13 12.82 -13.20 -14.19
C TRP A 13 12.89 -12.10 -13.12
N PHE A 14 13.32 -12.46 -11.89
CA PHE A 14 13.50 -11.49 -10.79
C PHE A 14 14.64 -10.50 -11.05
N ILE A 15 15.74 -10.95 -11.66
CA ILE A 15 16.87 -10.08 -12.06
C ILE A 15 16.43 -9.13 -13.18
N GLU A 16 15.61 -9.61 -14.12
CA GLU A 16 15.13 -8.80 -15.25
C GLU A 16 14.17 -7.70 -14.80
N ILE A 17 13.20 -8.01 -13.92
CA ILE A 17 12.31 -7.00 -13.32
C ILE A 17 13.09 -6.00 -12.46
N SER A 18 14.06 -6.46 -11.68
CA SER A 18 14.87 -5.57 -10.85
C SER A 18 15.72 -4.60 -11.68
N ARG A 19 16.26 -5.07 -12.81
CA ARG A 19 17.00 -4.22 -13.76
C ARG A 19 16.10 -3.22 -14.48
N ASP A 20 14.91 -3.65 -14.90
CA ASP A 20 13.97 -2.75 -15.57
C ASP A 20 13.40 -1.71 -14.60
N TYR A 21 13.15 -2.10 -13.35
CA TYR A 21 12.80 -1.18 -12.26
C TYR A 21 13.90 -0.16 -11.99
N GLU A 22 15.16 -0.58 -11.83
CA GLU A 22 16.28 0.35 -11.62
C GLU A 22 16.47 1.27 -12.82
N LYS A 23 16.30 0.77 -14.04
CA LYS A 23 16.39 1.57 -15.27
C LYS A 23 15.27 2.61 -15.33
N ARG A 24 14.01 2.23 -15.09
CA ARG A 24 12.86 3.16 -15.07
C ARG A 24 12.96 4.17 -13.93
N ARG A 25 13.39 3.74 -12.74
CA ARG A 25 13.63 4.62 -11.60
C ARG A 25 14.77 5.60 -11.85
N ASN A 26 15.85 5.18 -12.51
CA ASN A 26 16.94 6.06 -12.88
C ASN A 26 16.52 7.03 -14.00
N ALA A 27 15.70 6.60 -14.96
CA ALA A 27 15.13 7.49 -15.98
C ALA A 27 14.27 8.60 -15.35
N LEU A 28 13.45 8.29 -14.34
CA LEU A 28 12.71 9.29 -13.55
C LEU A 28 13.65 10.24 -12.78
N ARG A 29 14.77 9.73 -12.25
CA ARG A 29 15.80 10.57 -11.62
C ARG A 29 16.53 11.47 -12.60
N ASP A 30 16.73 11.04 -13.83
CA ASP A 30 17.42 11.82 -14.85
C ASP A 30 16.50 12.87 -15.48
N LEU A 31 15.21 12.54 -15.69
CA LEU A 31 14.17 13.50 -16.08
C LEU A 31 14.00 14.63 -15.07
N SER A 32 14.04 14.32 -13.77
CA SER A 32 14.00 15.33 -12.70
C SER A 32 15.30 16.13 -12.53
N ARG A 33 16.38 15.75 -13.21
CA ARG A 33 17.67 16.47 -13.22
C ARG A 33 17.90 17.31 -14.47
N GLN A 34 17.04 17.19 -15.48
CA GLN A 34 17.16 18.06 -16.65
C GLN A 34 16.85 19.50 -16.23
N PRO A 35 17.82 20.43 -16.34
CA PRO A 35 17.58 21.82 -16.03
C PRO A 35 16.54 22.35 -17.02
N SER A 36 15.43 22.87 -16.51
CA SER A 36 14.47 23.62 -17.32
C SER A 36 15.24 24.75 -18.01
N HIS A 37 15.37 24.66 -19.33
CA HIS A 37 15.93 25.74 -20.12
C HIS A 37 14.91 26.89 -20.15
N GLY A 38 15.13 27.88 -19.29
CA GLY A 38 14.38 29.12 -19.26
C GLY A 38 14.85 29.96 -18.08
N ASP A 39 15.60 31.02 -18.40
CA ASP A 39 15.99 32.10 -17.50
C ASP A 39 14.79 32.59 -16.66
N ASP A 40 14.91 32.61 -15.34
CA ASP A 40 14.92 33.82 -14.49
C ASP A 40 14.80 33.41 -13.00
N ASP A 41 15.32 34.27 -12.14
CA ASP A 41 15.84 34.01 -10.80
C ASP A 41 14.89 33.41 -9.74
N THR A 42 15.50 32.56 -8.91
CA THR A 42 15.09 32.05 -7.58
C THR A 42 13.91 31.06 -7.49
N VAL A 43 14.24 29.76 -7.40
CA VAL A 43 13.37 28.75 -6.77
C VAL A 43 14.13 28.01 -5.66
N PRO A 44 13.53 27.78 -4.47
CA PRO A 44 14.24 27.33 -3.27
C PRO A 44 14.68 25.86 -3.34
N SER A 45 15.81 25.57 -2.70
CA SER A 45 16.38 24.24 -2.43
C SER A 45 15.48 23.31 -1.57
N ALA A 46 14.16 23.48 -1.58
CA ALA A 46 13.17 22.71 -0.82
C ALA A 46 12.55 21.54 -1.61
N ALA A 47 12.72 21.48 -2.94
CA ALA A 47 12.11 20.45 -3.78
C ALA A 47 12.79 19.06 -3.71
N PHE A 48 13.90 18.93 -2.95
CA PHE A 48 14.66 17.68 -2.81
C PHE A 48 14.43 16.93 -1.49
N THR A 49 13.33 17.24 -0.80
CA THR A 49 12.94 16.49 0.40
C THR A 49 12.22 15.22 -0.03
N SER A 50 12.83 14.05 0.20
CA SER A 50 12.48 12.74 -0.39
C SER A 50 10.98 12.45 -0.52
N PHE A 51 10.56 11.68 -1.53
CA PHE A 51 9.17 11.23 -1.70
C PHE A 51 8.55 10.60 -0.43
N ARG A 52 9.37 9.94 0.40
CA ARG A 52 8.95 9.47 1.74
C ARG A 52 8.73 10.62 2.72
N THR A 53 9.55 11.66 2.65
CA THR A 53 9.38 12.89 3.41
C THR A 53 8.14 13.66 2.95
N ALA A 54 7.93 13.86 1.64
CA ALA A 54 6.73 14.48 1.09
C ALA A 54 5.46 13.72 1.49
N ALA A 55 5.44 12.40 1.32
CA ALA A 55 4.33 11.56 1.78
C ALA A 55 4.21 11.51 3.33
N SER A 56 5.30 11.62 4.09
CA SER A 56 5.24 11.73 5.56
C SER A 56 4.75 13.10 6.02
N THR A 57 5.06 14.17 5.28
CA THR A 57 4.63 15.54 5.54
C THR A 57 3.14 15.67 5.21
N LEU A 58 2.69 15.08 4.09
CA LEU A 58 1.27 14.98 3.75
C LEU A 58 0.50 14.17 4.80
N ARG A 59 1.02 13.00 5.22
CA ARG A 59 0.44 12.19 6.30
C ARG A 59 0.43 12.90 7.65
N SER A 60 1.48 13.65 7.99
CA SER A 60 1.55 14.44 9.23
C SER A 60 0.59 15.62 9.20
N ALA A 61 0.43 16.29 8.05
CA ALA A 61 -0.54 17.37 7.86
C ALA A 61 -1.98 16.86 7.98
N ILE A 62 -2.28 15.68 7.43
CA ILE A 62 -3.59 15.01 7.55
C ILE A 62 -3.84 14.53 9.01
N ALA A 63 -2.82 14.02 9.71
CA ALA A 63 -2.93 13.63 11.12
C ALA A 63 -3.15 14.83 12.06
N MET A 64 -2.51 15.98 11.78
CA MET A 64 -2.75 17.23 12.52
C MET A 64 -4.14 17.80 12.26
N ARG A 65 -4.66 17.68 11.02
CA ARG A 65 -6.02 18.10 10.65
C ARG A 65 -7.14 17.23 11.25
N SER A 66 -6.89 15.95 11.48
CA SER A 66 -7.88 15.01 12.06
C SER A 66 -7.97 15.03 13.60
N GLY A 67 -7.27 15.96 14.28
CA GLY A 67 -7.30 16.09 15.73
C GLY A 67 -6.67 14.93 16.51
N ARG A 68 -6.06 13.94 15.83
CA ARG A 68 -5.33 12.84 16.47
C ARG A 68 -3.89 13.27 16.77
N SER A 69 -3.72 13.98 17.88
CA SER A 69 -2.40 14.31 18.41
C SER A 69 -1.67 13.05 18.93
N PRO A 70 -0.43 12.77 18.51
CA PRO A 70 0.38 11.72 19.12
C PRO A 70 0.90 12.21 20.48
N GLY A 71 0.32 11.67 21.55
CA GLY A 71 0.93 11.65 22.88
C GLY A 71 1.02 13.01 23.60
N ARG A 72 -0.09 13.47 24.17
CA ARG A 72 -0.07 14.50 25.22
C ARG A 72 -0.37 13.84 26.57
N LYS A 73 0.64 13.78 27.43
CA LYS A 73 0.47 13.46 28.87
C LYS A 73 -0.46 14.51 29.48
N LEU A 74 -1.57 14.04 30.04
CA LEU A 74 -2.49 14.83 30.85
C LEU A 74 -1.76 15.29 32.11
N THR A 75 -1.51 16.60 32.20
CA THR A 75 -1.30 17.29 33.46
C THR A 75 -2.58 18.06 33.76
N GLU A 76 -3.23 17.70 34.86
CA GLU A 76 -4.40 18.37 35.41
C GLU A 76 -4.04 19.80 35.85
N GLY A 77 -4.87 20.77 35.46
CA GLY A 77 -4.73 22.16 35.87
C GLY A 77 -5.74 23.03 35.12
N GLY A 78 -6.84 23.36 35.78
CA GLY A 78 -8.00 24.05 35.20
C GLY A 78 -7.69 25.44 34.66
N ALA A 79 -8.39 25.78 33.57
CA ALA A 79 -8.60 27.14 33.13
C ALA A 79 -9.99 27.21 32.48
N GLU A 80 -10.86 28.05 33.03
CA GLU A 80 -12.12 28.49 32.43
C GLU A 80 -11.85 29.18 31.09
N TRP A 81 -12.59 28.79 30.05
CA TRP A 81 -12.57 29.47 28.75
C TRP A 81 -13.94 30.12 28.51
N PRO A 82 -13.97 31.38 28.03
CA PRO A 82 -15.22 32.06 27.75
C PRO A 82 -15.84 31.52 26.45
N ALA A 83 -17.16 31.37 26.49
CA ALA A 83 -17.99 31.16 25.33
C ALA A 83 -18.11 32.47 24.54
N GLU A 84 -17.74 32.46 23.26
CA GLU A 84 -18.40 33.21 22.17
C GLU A 84 -17.60 33.06 20.87
N GLY A 85 -18.30 32.75 19.77
CA GLY A 85 -17.73 32.76 18.42
C GLY A 85 -18.24 31.65 17.52
N ALA A 86 -19.54 31.64 17.21
CA ALA A 86 -20.08 30.87 16.10
C ALA A 86 -19.67 31.56 14.77
N GLY A 87 -18.42 31.36 14.37
CA GLY A 87 -17.97 31.63 13.00
C GLY A 87 -18.26 30.40 12.15
N ALA A 88 -19.14 30.55 11.16
CA ALA A 88 -19.22 29.63 10.05
C ALA A 88 -17.91 29.76 9.26
N GLU A 89 -16.90 29.00 9.67
CA GLU A 89 -15.69 28.81 8.88
C GLU A 89 -16.12 28.01 7.66
N ASP A 90 -16.18 28.68 6.50
CA ASP A 90 -16.14 28.01 5.20
C ASP A 90 -14.94 27.06 5.24
N GLU A 91 -15.21 25.77 5.44
CA GLU A 91 -14.25 24.69 5.24
C GLU A 91 -13.89 24.72 3.75
N ALA A 92 -12.89 25.54 3.42
CA ALA A 92 -12.20 25.46 2.15
C ALA A 92 -11.59 24.05 2.10
N THR A 93 -12.32 23.13 1.47
CA THR A 93 -11.80 21.83 1.12
C THR A 93 -10.65 22.10 0.16
N ASP A 94 -9.42 22.00 0.66
CA ASP A 94 -8.20 22.00 -0.16
C ASP A 94 -8.29 20.81 -1.12
N GLU A 95 -8.99 21.00 -2.23
CA GLU A 95 -9.05 20.02 -3.29
C GLU A 95 -7.68 19.99 -3.96
N ILE A 96 -6.99 18.85 -3.84
CA ILE A 96 -5.74 18.60 -4.55
C ILE A 96 -5.97 18.86 -6.04
N PRO A 97 -5.19 19.72 -6.71
CA PRO A 97 -5.31 19.97 -8.14
C PRO A 97 -5.23 18.67 -8.96
N THR A 98 -6.04 18.57 -10.03
CA THR A 98 -6.09 17.39 -10.89
C THR A 98 -4.71 16.98 -11.44
N ASP A 99 -3.88 17.96 -11.83
CA ASP A 99 -2.54 17.71 -12.36
C ASP A 99 -1.59 17.10 -11.30
N GLU A 100 -1.71 17.56 -10.04
CA GLU A 100 -0.93 17.03 -8.91
C GLU A 100 -1.38 15.60 -8.57
N LEU A 101 -2.69 15.33 -8.66
CA LEU A 101 -3.24 14.00 -8.48
C LEU A 101 -2.74 13.04 -9.56
N PHE A 102 -2.72 13.46 -10.83
CA PHE A 102 -2.19 12.65 -11.93
C PHE A 102 -0.70 12.35 -11.75
N SER A 103 0.10 13.35 -11.39
CA SER A 103 1.54 13.18 -11.13
C SER A 103 1.80 12.21 -9.98
N THR A 104 0.99 12.28 -8.92
CA THR A 104 1.05 11.34 -7.80
C THR A 104 0.77 9.91 -8.24
N MET A 105 -0.30 9.70 -9.01
CA MET A 105 -0.65 8.38 -9.56
C MET A 105 0.42 7.84 -10.50
N GLN A 106 1.07 8.70 -11.30
CA GLN A 106 2.15 8.31 -12.18
C GLN A 106 3.33 7.72 -11.40
N GLY A 107 3.71 8.34 -10.27
CA GLY A 107 4.74 7.78 -9.38
C GLY A 107 4.33 6.45 -8.74
N GLN A 108 3.06 6.31 -8.35
CA GLN A 108 2.52 5.11 -7.73
C GLN A 108 2.30 3.95 -8.72
N TRP A 109 2.03 4.25 -9.99
CA TRP A 109 1.70 3.26 -11.01
C TRP A 109 2.78 2.19 -11.16
N VAL A 110 4.05 2.60 -11.22
CA VAL A 110 5.19 1.68 -11.31
C VAL A 110 5.28 0.77 -10.08
N GLU A 111 4.98 1.30 -8.90
CA GLU A 111 4.96 0.52 -7.66
C GLU A 111 3.85 -0.53 -7.70
N VAL A 112 2.65 -0.15 -8.13
CA VAL A 112 1.50 -1.06 -8.27
C VAL A 112 1.80 -2.17 -9.28
N GLU A 113 2.34 -1.82 -10.45
CA GLU A 113 2.68 -2.77 -11.51
C GLU A 113 3.78 -3.76 -11.06
N CYS A 114 4.76 -3.27 -10.31
CA CYS A 114 5.84 -4.11 -9.78
C CYS A 114 5.42 -4.96 -8.58
N LEU A 115 4.47 -4.48 -7.78
CA LEU A 115 4.02 -5.20 -6.58
C LEU A 115 2.99 -6.26 -6.92
N LEU A 116 1.96 -5.94 -7.70
CA LEU A 116 0.82 -6.83 -7.92
C LEU A 116 1.12 -7.87 -9.00
N ARG A 117 0.61 -9.09 -8.83
CA ARG A 117 0.71 -10.16 -9.83
C ARG A 117 -0.33 -10.02 -10.94
N CYS A 118 -1.47 -9.39 -10.68
CA CYS A 118 -2.52 -9.18 -11.67
C CYS A 118 -2.16 -8.07 -12.66
N GLN A 119 -2.58 -8.23 -13.92
CA GLN A 119 -2.48 -7.18 -14.94
C GLN A 119 -3.77 -6.36 -14.93
N LEU A 120 -3.66 -5.04 -14.71
CA LEU A 120 -4.81 -4.13 -14.57
C LEU A 120 -5.31 -3.62 -15.94
N ARG A 121 -5.57 -4.56 -16.87
CA ARG A 121 -5.88 -4.27 -18.29
C ARG A 121 -7.37 -4.32 -18.63
N SER A 122 -8.22 -4.71 -17.69
CA SER A 122 -9.67 -4.68 -17.87
C SER A 122 -10.35 -4.12 -16.61
N PRO A 123 -11.58 -3.59 -16.74
CA PRO A 123 -12.36 -3.13 -15.59
C PRO A 123 -12.55 -4.23 -14.52
N GLU A 124 -12.75 -5.48 -14.95
CA GLU A 124 -12.93 -6.62 -14.03
C GLU A 124 -11.65 -6.93 -13.27
N ALA A 125 -10.50 -6.92 -13.96
CA ALA A 125 -9.20 -7.15 -13.32
C ALA A 125 -8.85 -6.03 -12.33
N LEU A 126 -9.23 -4.79 -12.65
CA LEU A 126 -9.07 -3.64 -11.77
C LEU A 126 -9.93 -3.76 -10.51
N ALA A 127 -11.21 -4.11 -10.68
CA ALA A 127 -12.14 -4.33 -9.57
C ALA A 127 -11.68 -5.50 -8.68
N GLU A 128 -11.25 -6.62 -9.28
CA GLU A 128 -10.71 -7.76 -8.54
C GLU A 128 -9.46 -7.36 -7.73
N ALA A 129 -8.53 -6.64 -8.35
CA ALA A 129 -7.31 -6.19 -7.69
C ALA A 129 -7.62 -5.28 -6.49
N ARG A 130 -8.52 -4.30 -6.66
CA ARG A 130 -8.98 -3.41 -5.59
C ARG A 130 -9.57 -4.20 -4.43
N GLN A 131 -10.48 -5.13 -4.73
CA GLN A 131 -11.09 -5.98 -3.71
C GLN A 131 -10.05 -6.82 -2.97
N ARG A 132 -9.11 -7.45 -3.69
CA ARG A 132 -8.06 -8.27 -3.07
C ARG A 132 -7.08 -7.45 -2.23
N VAL A 133 -6.74 -6.23 -2.64
CA VAL A 133 -5.92 -5.31 -1.84
C VAL A 133 -6.66 -4.95 -0.55
N SER A 134 -7.93 -4.52 -0.64
CA SER A 134 -8.74 -4.19 0.55
C SER A 134 -8.86 -5.37 1.51
N SER A 135 -9.25 -6.54 1.02
CA SER A 135 -9.38 -7.75 1.84
C SER A 135 -8.05 -8.21 2.45
N SER A 136 -6.91 -7.99 1.77
CA SER A 136 -5.59 -8.30 2.34
C SER A 136 -5.22 -7.36 3.49
N LEU A 137 -5.58 -6.08 3.40
CA LEU A 137 -5.36 -5.10 4.47
C LEU A 137 -6.26 -5.40 5.68
N GLU A 138 -7.53 -5.74 5.45
CA GLU A 138 -8.46 -6.18 6.51
C GLU A 138 -7.98 -7.46 7.20
N PHE A 139 -7.47 -8.42 6.43
CA PHE A 139 -6.85 -9.64 6.96
C PHE A 139 -5.70 -9.32 7.91
N ASP A 140 -4.83 -8.35 7.61
CA ASP A 140 -3.75 -7.97 8.52
C ASP A 140 -4.25 -7.40 9.85
N VAL A 141 -5.30 -6.58 9.80
CA VAL A 141 -5.95 -6.02 10.98
C VAL A 141 -6.52 -7.15 11.84
N LEU A 142 -7.26 -8.08 11.22
CA LEU A 142 -7.83 -9.25 11.89
C LEU A 142 -6.73 -10.10 12.54
N LEU A 143 -5.64 -10.36 11.81
CA LEU A 143 -4.51 -11.13 12.32
C LEU A 143 -3.84 -10.43 13.52
N GLY A 144 -3.70 -9.11 13.47
CA GLY A 144 -3.21 -8.29 14.58
C GLY A 144 -4.09 -8.38 15.83
N GLN A 145 -5.42 -8.36 15.66
CA GLN A 145 -6.37 -8.56 16.76
C GLN A 145 -6.24 -9.96 17.37
N ARG A 146 -6.11 -11.00 16.54
CA ARG A 146 -5.92 -12.38 17.02
C ARG A 146 -4.61 -12.55 17.77
N ALA A 147 -3.52 -11.96 17.26
CA ALA A 147 -2.23 -11.94 17.94
C ALA A 147 -2.33 -11.27 19.32
N ALA A 148 -2.98 -10.11 19.40
CA ALA A 148 -3.16 -9.40 20.66
C ALA A 148 -3.99 -10.20 21.68
N SER A 149 -5.08 -10.84 21.23
CA SER A 149 -5.97 -11.60 22.12
C SER A 149 -5.40 -12.92 22.61
N SER A 150 -4.57 -13.59 21.80
CA SER A 150 -3.96 -14.89 22.14
C SER A 150 -2.60 -14.76 22.82
N GLY A 151 -1.97 -13.58 22.76
CA GLY A 151 -0.58 -13.38 23.20
C GLY A 151 0.45 -14.04 22.28
N VAL A 152 0.03 -14.53 21.10
CA VAL A 152 0.90 -15.14 20.09
C VAL A 152 1.42 -14.07 19.12
N LEU A 153 2.65 -14.22 18.64
CA LEU A 153 3.22 -13.31 17.64
C LEU A 153 2.47 -13.41 16.31
N LYS A 154 2.08 -12.26 15.73
CA LYS A 154 1.39 -12.16 14.43
C LYS A 154 2.06 -13.01 13.33
N GLY A 155 3.39 -12.94 13.24
CA GLY A 155 4.16 -13.76 12.29
C GLY A 155 4.07 -15.26 12.50
N ALA A 156 3.97 -15.74 13.75
CA ALA A 156 3.79 -17.16 14.04
C ALA A 156 2.40 -17.64 13.57
N ILE A 157 1.36 -16.82 13.79
CA ILE A 157 0.02 -17.08 13.25
C ILE A 157 0.06 -17.16 11.73
N PHE A 158 0.65 -16.15 11.09
CA PHE A 158 0.76 -16.10 9.63
C PHE A 158 1.51 -17.31 9.06
N GLN A 159 2.62 -17.71 9.67
CA GLN A 159 3.38 -18.88 9.26
C GLN A 159 2.59 -20.18 9.41
N GLY A 160 1.80 -20.31 10.48
CA GLY A 160 0.90 -21.44 10.68
C GLY A 160 -0.19 -21.50 9.59
N LEU A 161 -0.78 -20.34 9.26
CA LEU A 161 -1.78 -20.23 8.19
C LEU A 161 -1.19 -20.61 6.82
N LEU A 162 0.01 -20.13 6.49
CA LEU A 162 0.69 -20.50 5.25
C LEU A 162 1.05 -21.98 5.21
N ALA A 163 1.47 -22.55 6.35
CA ALA A 163 1.77 -23.97 6.44
C ALA A 163 0.53 -24.83 6.18
N PHE A 164 -0.60 -24.46 6.78
CA PHE A 164 -1.88 -25.11 6.53
C PHE A 164 -2.30 -25.01 5.06
N ALA A 165 -2.20 -23.81 4.47
CA ALA A 165 -2.52 -23.59 3.04
C ALA A 165 -1.59 -24.38 2.09
N ASP A 166 -0.36 -24.69 2.51
CA ASP A 166 0.57 -25.55 1.79
C ASP A 166 0.29 -27.06 1.99
N GLY A 167 -0.77 -27.42 2.73
CA GLY A 167 -1.19 -28.80 2.97
C GLY A 167 -0.56 -29.47 4.18
N ARG A 168 0.12 -28.72 5.05
CA ARG A 168 0.65 -29.24 6.33
C ARG A 168 -0.47 -29.25 7.37
N SER A 169 -1.23 -30.34 7.41
CA SER A 169 -2.43 -30.48 8.25
C SER A 169 -2.12 -30.47 9.76
N GLU A 170 -0.87 -30.67 10.17
CA GLU A 170 -0.41 -30.49 11.54
C GLU A 170 -0.39 -29.01 12.00
N SER A 171 -0.48 -28.07 11.06
CA SER A 171 -0.49 -26.65 11.33
C SER A 171 -1.91 -26.15 11.62
N THR A 172 -2.43 -26.48 12.80
CA THR A 172 -3.76 -26.07 13.28
C THR A 172 -3.68 -24.80 14.13
N ALA A 173 -4.82 -24.18 14.42
CA ALA A 173 -4.88 -23.05 15.34
C ALA A 173 -4.31 -23.41 16.73
N GLU A 174 -4.62 -24.62 17.22
CA GLU A 174 -4.13 -25.13 18.51
C GLU A 174 -2.60 -25.29 18.51
N SER A 175 -1.99 -25.77 17.42
CA SER A 175 -0.53 -25.95 17.36
C SER A 175 0.24 -24.62 17.36
N VAL A 176 -0.43 -23.52 17.00
CA VAL A 176 0.10 -22.15 17.08
C VAL A 176 -0.29 -21.45 18.40
N GLY A 177 -1.10 -22.08 19.24
CA GLY A 177 -1.52 -21.54 20.54
C GLY A 177 -2.70 -20.56 20.46
N ILE A 178 -3.57 -20.72 19.46
CA ILE A 178 -4.76 -19.88 19.28
C ILE A 178 -6.01 -20.73 19.47
N GLU A 179 -6.95 -20.22 20.26
CA GLU A 179 -8.27 -20.81 20.38
C GLU A 179 -9.15 -20.36 19.21
N MET A 180 -9.44 -21.29 18.29
CA MET A 180 -10.21 -21.05 17.07
C MET A 180 -10.75 -22.37 16.52
N SER A 181 -11.86 -22.32 15.79
CA SER A 181 -12.38 -23.51 15.09
C SER A 181 -11.54 -23.85 13.85
N ASP A 182 -11.54 -25.11 13.43
CA ASP A 182 -10.83 -25.53 12.21
C ASP A 182 -11.36 -24.83 10.96
N GLY A 183 -12.66 -24.54 10.90
CA GLY A 183 -13.28 -23.82 9.78
C GLY A 183 -12.80 -22.37 9.67
N ASP A 184 -12.75 -21.65 10.80
CA ASP A 184 -12.22 -20.28 10.82
C ASP A 184 -10.72 -20.25 10.47
N TRP A 185 -9.97 -21.28 10.90
CA TRP A 185 -8.55 -21.44 10.57
C TRP A 185 -8.34 -21.69 9.08
N GLU A 186 -9.17 -22.54 8.48
CA GLU A 186 -9.18 -22.79 7.03
C GLU A 186 -9.50 -21.51 6.25
N GLU A 187 -10.51 -20.74 6.65
CA GLU A 187 -10.87 -19.47 6.01
C GLU A 187 -9.73 -18.43 6.10
N LEU A 188 -9.12 -18.28 7.27
CA LEU A 188 -7.94 -17.43 7.46
C LEU A 188 -6.74 -17.90 6.63
N SER A 189 -6.58 -19.21 6.47
CA SER A 189 -5.49 -19.77 5.67
C SER A 189 -5.67 -19.43 4.19
N GLY A 190 -6.91 -19.45 3.70
CA GLY A 190 -7.28 -19.01 2.36
C GLY A 190 -6.99 -17.51 2.15
N SER A 191 -7.25 -16.68 3.16
CA SER A 191 -6.90 -15.25 3.14
C SER A 191 -5.38 -15.03 3.10
N ALA A 192 -4.62 -15.77 3.91
CA ALA A 192 -3.15 -15.70 3.92
C ALA A 192 -2.56 -16.11 2.55
N ASP A 193 -3.07 -17.18 1.95
CA ASP A 193 -2.65 -17.63 0.62
C ASP A 193 -3.06 -16.65 -0.48
N THR A 194 -4.23 -16.02 -0.37
CA THR A 194 -4.71 -14.98 -1.30
C THR A 194 -3.78 -13.76 -1.30
N LEU A 195 -3.35 -13.30 -0.12
CA LEU A 195 -2.36 -12.23 0.03
C LEU A 195 -1.02 -12.65 -0.61
N ARG A 196 -0.53 -13.86 -0.30
CA ARG A 196 0.72 -14.40 -0.85
C ARG A 196 0.69 -14.48 -2.39
N LYS A 197 -0.47 -14.81 -2.97
CA LYS A 197 -0.71 -14.87 -4.42
C LYS A 197 -1.02 -13.51 -5.04
N LEU A 198 -1.30 -12.48 -4.26
CA LEU A 198 -1.57 -11.12 -4.76
C LEU A 198 -0.27 -10.40 -5.08
N VAL A 199 0.73 -10.50 -4.20
CA VAL A 199 1.99 -9.75 -4.30
C VAL A 199 3.10 -10.56 -4.98
N ARG A 200 4.02 -9.87 -5.67
CA ARG A 200 5.20 -10.47 -6.32
C ARG A 200 6.33 -10.77 -5.33
N ILE A 201 6.36 -10.05 -4.20
CA ILE A 201 7.34 -10.31 -3.14
C ILE A 201 7.02 -11.64 -2.43
N LYS A 202 8.05 -12.34 -2.01
CA LYS A 202 7.88 -13.56 -1.21
C LYS A 202 7.51 -13.14 0.21
N VAL A 203 6.39 -13.64 0.72
CA VAL A 203 5.94 -13.36 2.09
C VAL A 203 6.07 -14.63 2.92
N GLN A 204 6.98 -14.64 3.90
CA GLN A 204 7.25 -15.82 4.74
C GLN A 204 7.23 -15.52 6.24
N ASP A 205 7.58 -14.31 6.66
CA ASP A 205 7.64 -13.94 8.07
C ASP A 205 6.89 -12.63 8.39
N ASP A 206 6.98 -12.20 9.65
CA ASP A 206 6.33 -10.96 10.13
C ASP A 206 6.86 -9.70 9.45
N ASN A 207 8.15 -9.67 9.11
CA ASN A 207 8.77 -8.52 8.47
C ASN A 207 8.32 -8.42 7.00
N ASP A 208 8.25 -9.55 6.31
CA ASP A 208 7.72 -9.62 4.95
C ASP A 208 6.24 -9.21 4.93
N LEU A 209 5.45 -9.68 5.91
CA LEU A 209 4.03 -9.31 6.03
C LEU A 209 3.87 -7.80 6.23
N LYS A 210 4.66 -7.20 7.14
CA LYS A 210 4.68 -5.74 7.33
C LYS A 210 5.06 -4.99 6.05
N ALA A 211 6.07 -5.47 5.32
CA ALA A 211 6.49 -4.88 4.06
C ALA A 211 5.38 -4.99 3.00
N ALA A 212 4.73 -6.15 2.89
CA ALA A 212 3.60 -6.38 2.00
C ALA A 212 2.45 -5.41 2.31
N ASN A 213 2.05 -5.27 3.57
CA ASN A 213 0.94 -4.39 3.95
C ASN A 213 1.25 -2.91 3.74
N SER A 214 2.50 -2.50 3.99
CA SER A 214 2.93 -1.13 3.67
C SER A 214 2.82 -0.86 2.18
N ALA A 215 3.16 -1.82 1.33
CA ALA A 215 3.08 -1.67 -0.12
C ALA A 215 1.62 -1.75 -0.62
N LEU A 216 0.81 -2.65 -0.07
CA LEU A 216 -0.62 -2.75 -0.36
C LEU A 216 -1.39 -1.50 0.04
N SER A 217 -0.98 -0.82 1.12
CA SER A 217 -1.55 0.48 1.51
C SER A 217 -1.29 1.55 0.45
N SER A 218 -0.10 1.56 -0.17
CA SER A 218 0.17 2.45 -1.31
C SER A 218 -0.69 2.09 -2.53
N CYS A 219 -0.94 0.81 -2.79
CA CYS A 219 -1.84 0.39 -3.87
C CYS A 219 -3.30 0.81 -3.62
N ASP A 220 -3.78 0.71 -2.37
CA ASP A 220 -5.12 1.18 -1.99
C ASP A 220 -5.26 2.68 -2.23
N GLU A 221 -4.27 3.46 -1.77
CA GLU A 221 -4.21 4.91 -2.02
C GLU A 221 -4.22 5.22 -3.53
N PHE A 222 -3.44 4.49 -4.33
CA PHE A 222 -3.47 4.61 -5.78
C PHE A 222 -4.86 4.36 -6.36
N PHE A 223 -5.55 3.29 -5.96
CA PHE A 223 -6.90 2.99 -6.48
C PHE A 223 -7.91 4.07 -6.11
N ARG A 224 -7.82 4.64 -4.90
CA ARG A 224 -8.66 5.76 -4.48
C ARG A 224 -8.38 7.02 -5.29
N ASN A 225 -7.11 7.32 -5.55
CA ASN A 225 -6.71 8.45 -6.39
C ASN A 225 -7.19 8.26 -7.84
N LEU A 226 -7.13 7.03 -8.35
CA LEU A 226 -7.62 6.66 -9.69
C LEU A 226 -9.12 6.89 -9.83
N GLU A 227 -9.92 6.45 -8.85
CA GLU A 227 -11.37 6.66 -8.79
C GLU A 227 -11.72 8.16 -8.67
N LEU A 228 -10.97 8.89 -7.84
CA LEU A 228 -11.16 10.34 -7.68
C LEU A 228 -10.87 11.08 -8.98
N TYR A 229 -9.76 10.76 -9.64
CA TYR A 229 -9.36 11.36 -10.90
C TYR A 229 -10.36 11.05 -12.02
N SER A 230 -10.76 9.78 -12.16
CA SER A 230 -11.72 9.32 -13.17
C SER A 230 -13.07 10.04 -13.02
N THR A 231 -13.52 10.23 -11.77
CA THR A 231 -14.75 10.95 -11.44
C THR A 231 -14.65 12.43 -11.81
N ARG A 232 -13.54 13.09 -11.49
CA ARG A 232 -13.33 14.52 -11.78
C ARG A 232 -13.27 14.80 -13.28
N GLU A 233 -12.50 13.98 -14.00
CA GLU A 233 -12.29 14.13 -15.44
C GLU A 233 -13.39 13.50 -16.30
N LYS A 234 -14.33 12.78 -15.67
CA LYS A 234 -15.44 12.07 -16.35
C LYS A 234 -14.94 11.10 -17.43
N ILE A 235 -13.85 10.40 -17.13
CA ILE A 235 -13.28 9.37 -17.99
C ILE A 235 -13.23 8.05 -17.24
N GLU A 236 -13.30 6.93 -17.95
CA GLU A 236 -13.22 5.62 -17.31
C GLU A 236 -11.82 5.38 -16.71
N GLU A 237 -11.76 4.73 -15.54
CA GLU A 237 -10.51 4.42 -14.86
C GLU A 237 -9.51 3.68 -15.77
N ILE A 238 -10.00 2.77 -16.62
CA ILE A 238 -9.14 2.03 -17.55
C ILE A 238 -8.47 2.95 -18.58
N THR A 239 -9.15 4.03 -18.98
CA THR A 239 -8.57 5.05 -19.88
C THR A 239 -7.48 5.84 -19.17
N VAL A 240 -7.66 6.13 -17.87
CA VAL A 240 -6.61 6.76 -17.05
C VAL A 240 -5.39 5.84 -16.94
N LEU A 241 -5.60 4.54 -16.70
CA LEU A 241 -4.52 3.56 -16.65
C LEU A 241 -3.74 3.48 -17.96
N SER A 242 -4.41 3.49 -19.11
CA SER A 242 -3.73 3.53 -20.42
C SER A 242 -2.87 4.80 -20.58
N LYS A 243 -3.37 5.96 -20.15
CA LYS A 243 -2.57 7.20 -20.15
C LYS A 243 -1.35 7.11 -19.24
N LEU A 244 -1.48 6.47 -18.08
CA LEU A 244 -0.36 6.25 -17.17
C LEU A 244 0.68 5.29 -17.77
N GLU A 245 0.25 4.25 -18.49
CA GLU A 245 1.14 3.30 -19.20
C GLU A 245 1.90 3.99 -20.35
N GLU A 246 1.23 4.84 -21.14
CA GLU A 246 1.84 5.60 -22.24
C GLU A 246 2.85 6.65 -21.80
N ALA A 247 2.81 7.06 -20.52
CA ALA A 247 3.73 8.05 -19.97
C ALA A 247 5.12 7.47 -19.60
N PHE A 248 5.35 6.17 -19.82
CA PHE A 248 6.60 5.44 -19.53
C PHE A 248 7.19 4.78 -20.79
#